data_AF-A0A645A575-F1
#
_entry.id   AF-A0A645A575-F1
#
_cell.length_a   1.000
_cell.length_b   1.000
_cell.length_c   1.000
_cell.angle_alpha   90.00
_cell.angle_beta   90.00
_cell.angle_gamma   90.00
#
_symmetry.space_group_name_H-M   'P 1'
#
loop_
_entity.id
_entity.type
_entity.pdbx_description
1 polymer ?
#
loop_
_entity_poly.entity_id
_entity_poly.type
_entity_poly.pdbx_seq_one_letter_code
_entity_poly.pdbx_strand_id
1 'polypeptide(L)' 'MKIIKIRKNNDGDITNVLTDDNIQRSLTEAVALAKRGKLDSVIVEKNQNGVNTIASSPKSNDENNLNNLPTF' A
#
# COMPACT_ATOMS: atom_id res chain seq x y z
N MET A 1 -2.93 1.21 -12.89
CA MET A 1 -3.49 0.16 -12.02
C MET A 1 -3.57 0.74 -10.63
N LYS A 2 -4.71 0.60 -9.95
CA LYS A 2 -4.95 1.27 -8.67
C LYS A 2 -5.32 0.27 -7.58
N ILE A 3 -4.93 0.55 -6.33
CA ILE A 3 -5.41 -0.18 -5.16
C ILE A 3 -6.79 0.34 -4.78
N ILE A 4 -7.75 -0.58 -4.61
CA ILE A 4 -9.14 -0.27 -4.24
C ILE A 4 -9.47 -0.66 -2.79
N LYS A 5 -8.79 -1.68 -2.23
CA LYS A 5 -8.97 -2.12 -0.84
C LYS A 5 -7.66 -2.65 -0.25
N ILE A 6 -7.60 -2.72 1.07
CA ILE A 6 -6.44 -3.25 1.82
C ILE A 6 -6.84 -4.36 2.78
N ARG A 7 -5.91 -5.25 3.10
CA ARG A 7 -6.06 -6.23 4.18
C ARG A 7 -5.06 -5.92 5.27
N LYS A 8 -5.52 -5.95 6.52
CA LYS A 8 -4.68 -5.78 7.72
C LYS A 8 -4.55 -7.10 8.48
N ASN A 9 -3.42 -7.30 9.17
CA ASN A 9 -3.29 -8.35 10.18
C ASN A 9 -3.90 -7.90 11.52
N ASN A 10 -3.84 -8.75 12.54
CA ASN A 10 -4.34 -8.45 13.89
C ASN A 10 -3.61 -7.28 14.56
N ASP A 11 -2.38 -7.00 14.13
CA ASP A 11 -1.55 -5.90 14.63
C ASP A 11 -1.87 -4.56 13.95
N GLY A 12 -2.76 -4.57 12.95
CA GLY A 12 -3.14 -3.39 12.18
C GLY A 12 -2.26 -3.09 10.97
N ASP A 13 -1.25 -3.93 10.69
CA ASP A 13 -0.35 -3.80 9.56
C ASP A 13 -1.00 -4.26 8.26
N ILE A 14 -0.77 -3.50 7.18
CA ILE A 14 -1.23 -3.87 5.85
C ILE A 14 -0.40 -5.04 5.32
N THR A 15 -1.06 -6.15 5.01
CA THR A 15 -0.42 -7.36 4.49
C THR A 15 -0.68 -7.57 3.01
N ASN A 16 -1.87 -7.18 2.54
CA ASN A 16 -2.29 -7.32 1.16
C ASN A 16 -3.05 -6.11 0.65
N VAL A 17 -3.08 -5.98 -0.67
CA VAL A 17 -3.84 -4.97 -1.39
C VAL A 17 -4.70 -5.65 -2.44
N LEU A 18 -5.92 -5.15 -2.65
CA LEU A 18 -6.78 -5.53 -3.75
C LEU A 18 -6.71 -4.44 -4.81
N THR A 19 -6.35 -4.81 -6.03
CA THR A 19 -6.29 -3.88 -7.16
C THR A 19 -7.60 -3.83 -7.94
N ASP A 20 -7.75 -2.80 -8.77
CA ASP A 20 -8.89 -2.55 -9.66
C ASP A 20 -9.19 -3.69 -10.65
N ASP A 21 -8.18 -4.53 -10.93
CA ASP A 21 -8.29 -5.80 -11.66
C ASP A 21 -8.88 -6.96 -10.82
N ASN A 22 -9.36 -6.71 -9.60
CA ASN A 22 -9.80 -7.70 -8.61
C ASN A 22 -8.75 -8.75 -8.22
N ILE A 23 -7.46 -8.45 -8.44
CA ILE A 23 -6.36 -9.33 -8.01
C ILE A 23 -5.88 -8.91 -6.63
N GLN A 24 -5.84 -9.86 -5.70
CA GLN A 24 -5.17 -9.67 -4.43
C GLN A 24 -3.66 -9.84 -4.62
N ARG A 25 -2.88 -8.84 -4.20
CA ARG A 25 -1.42 -8.87 -4.21
C ARG A 25 -0.87 -8.71 -2.80
N SER A 26 0.31 -9.26 -2.56
CA SER A 26 1.03 -8.99 -1.30
C SER A 26 1.49 -7.54 -1.28
N LEU A 27 1.66 -6.98 -0.08
CA LEU A 27 2.23 -5.63 0.05
C LEU A 27 3.60 -5.54 -0.64
N THR A 28 4.45 -6.56 -0.48
CA THR A 28 5.77 -6.64 -1.13
C THR A 28 5.68 -6.57 -2.66
N GLU A 29 4.72 -7.28 -3.25
CA GLU A 29 4.48 -7.26 -4.69
C GLU A 29 3.95 -5.90 -5.16
N ALA A 30 3.02 -5.30 -4.42
CA ALA A 30 2.49 -3.98 -4.71
C ALA A 30 3.60 -2.91 -4.70
N VAL A 31 4.50 -2.97 -3.72
CA VAL A 31 5.72 -2.13 -3.64
C VAL A 31 6.60 -2.33 -4.88
N ALA A 32 6.82 -3.57 -5.32
CA ALA A 32 7.62 -3.85 -6.51
C ALA A 32 6.96 -3.32 -7.80
N LEU A 33 5.63 -3.39 -7.90
CA LEU A 33 4.87 -2.86 -9.03
C LEU A 33 4.88 -1.33 -9.07
N ALA A 34 4.74 -0.68 -7.91
CA ALA A 34 4.82 0.77 -7.79
C ALA A 34 6.21 1.30 -8.16
N LYS A 35 7.29 0.64 -7.70
CA LYS A 35 8.67 0.97 -8.09
C LYS A 35 8.92 0.85 -9.60
N ARG A 36 8.17 -0.01 -10.28
CA ARG A 36 8.23 -0.19 -11.73
C ARG A 36 7.31 0.77 -12.51
N GLY A 37 6.63 1.70 -11.82
CA GLY A 37 5.63 2.60 -12.42
C GLY A 37 4.38 1.89 -12.94
N LYS A 38 4.14 0.65 -12.50
CA LYS A 38 2.98 -0.17 -12.94
C LYS A 38 1.77 -0.05 -12.03
N LEU A 39 1.96 0.50 -10.83
CA LEU A 39 0.91 0.70 -9.85
C LEU A 39 0.90 2.17 -9.45
N ASP A 40 -0.25 2.82 -9.67
CA ASP A 40 -0.51 4.16 -9.20
C ASP A 40 -0.74 4.14 -7.69
N SER A 41 -0.21 5.15 -6.99
CA SER A 41 -0.52 5.43 -5.58
C SER A 41 0.00 4.40 -4.57
N VAL A 42 1.31 4.15 -4.52
CA VAL A 42 1.95 3.59 -3.32
C VAL A 42 3.14 4.44 -2.91
N ILE A 43 2.98 5.20 -1.83
CA ILE A 43 4.10 5.81 -1.12
C ILE A 43 4.69 4.76 -0.18
N VAL A 44 5.89 4.29 -0.51
CA VAL A 44 6.64 3.31 0.31
C VAL A 44 7.61 4.09 1.17
N GLU A 45 7.18 4.49 2.37
CA GLU A 45 8.12 4.98 3.36
C GLU A 45 8.76 3.82 4.12
N LYS A 46 9.97 4.06 4.59
CA LYS A 46 10.79 3.08 5.31
C LYS A 46 10.64 3.42 6.79
N ASN A 47 10.13 2.54 7.64
CA ASN A 47 10.25 2.81 9.08
C ASN A 47 11.71 2.63 9.52
N GLN A 48 12.00 3.22 10.69
CA GLN A 48 13.32 3.23 11.32
C GLN A 48 13.87 1.81 11.64
N ASN A 49 13.04 0.76 11.58
CA ASN A 49 13.42 -0.64 11.84
C ASN A 49 13.71 -1.45 10.55
N GLY A 50 13.73 -0.81 9.38
CA GLY A 50 14.02 -1.50 8.11
C GLY A 50 12.88 -2.39 7.59
N VAL A 51 11.72 -2.37 8.26
CA VAL A 51 10.49 -2.99 7.79
C VAL A 51 9.82 -2.00 6.84
N ASN A 52 9.47 -2.47 5.63
CA ASN A 52 8.74 -1.67 4.65
C ASN A 52 7.30 -1.44 5.13
N THR A 53 7.09 -0.49 6.03
CA THR A 53 5.75 -0.07 6.45
C THR A 53 5.36 1.18 5.69
N ILE A 54 4.22 1.12 5.00
CA ILE A 54 3.61 2.26 4.30
C ILE A 54 3.40 3.40 5.31
N ALA A 55 4.22 4.44 5.26
CA ALA A 55 3.96 5.69 5.98
C ALA A 55 3.64 6.82 4.99
N SER A 56 2.67 7.63 5.39
CA SER A 56 2.23 8.82 4.70
C SER A 56 3.34 9.86 4.80
N SER A 57 4.02 10.13 3.69
CA SER A 57 5.02 11.20 3.67
C SER A 57 4.41 12.53 4.12
N PRO A 58 5.14 13.46 4.76
CA PRO A 58 4.58 14.77 5.13
C PRO A 58 4.20 15.65 3.92
N LYS A 59 4.52 15.20 2.69
CA LYS A 59 4.03 15.75 1.41
C LYS A 59 2.95 14.89 0.76
N SER A 60 2.43 13.87 1.45
CA SER A 60 1.41 12.99 0.90
C SER A 60 0.06 13.68 1.01
N ASN A 61 -0.41 14.16 -0.14
CA ASN A 61 -1.80 14.47 -0.35
C ASN A 61 -2.60 13.24 0.11
N ASP A 62 -3.59 13.43 0.98
CA ASP A 62 -4.41 12.36 1.62
C ASP A 62 -4.94 11.30 0.64
N GLU A 63 -5.02 11.64 -0.64
CA GLU A 63 -5.44 10.79 -1.75
C GLU A 63 -4.53 9.56 -1.99
N ASN A 64 -3.30 9.55 -1.48
CA ASN A 64 -2.32 8.48 -1.74
C ASN A 64 -1.96 7.62 -0.51
N ASN A 65 -2.69 7.77 0.61
CA ASN A 65 -2.47 6.99 1.82
C ASN A 65 -3.28 5.69 1.80
N LEU A 66 -2.60 4.53 1.78
CA LEU A 66 -3.27 3.23 1.80
C LEU A 66 -4.09 2.99 3.07
N ASN A 67 -3.77 3.68 4.18
CA ASN A 67 -4.57 3.61 5.40
C ASN A 67 -5.98 4.18 5.26
N ASN A 68 -6.23 5.01 4.23
CA ASN A 68 -7.54 5.60 3.95
C ASN A 68 -8.43 4.68 3.09
N LEU A 69 -7.91 3.54 2.64
CA LEU A 69 -8.66 2.60 1.83
C LEU A 69 -9.50 1.65 2.69
N PRO A 70 -10.69 1.24 2.20
CA PRO A 70 -11.54 0.28 2.91
C PRO A 70 -10.83 -1.07 3.05
N THR A 71 -11.12 -1.76 4.15
CA THR A 71 -10.62 -3.11 4.40
C THR A 71 -11.50 -4.17 3.76
N PHE A 72 -10.93 -5.34 3.47
CA PHE A 72 -11.65 -6.54 3.01
C PHE A 72 -11.19 -7.79 3.76
#